data_AF-A0A925IL25-F1
#
_entry.id   AF-A0A925IL25-F1
#
_cell.length_a   1.000
_cell.length_b   1.000
_cell.length_c   1.000
_cell.angle_alpha   90.00
_cell.angle_beta   90.00
_cell.angle_gamma   90.00
#
_symmetry.space_group_name_H-M   'P 1'
#
loop_
_entity.id
_entity.type
_entity.pdbx_description
1 polymer ?
#
loop_
_entity_poly.entity_id
_entity_poly.type
_entity_poly.pdbx_seq_one_letter_code
_entity_poly.pdbx_strand_id
1 'polypeptide(L)'
;MTTYNPRAPRSGRTNEAWITDLRDTGENREAALNDLREIIQKGLPYALSRWLSSDDPLFQPLVEEVTQETLLRVLDQLGTFEGRSLFTTWVHKIAIRIALTELRRKRWRDASLDELTENEDAPPPPGLLADSQASPETSAERADMLVRVRRILDEELTSKQREALVLLGLQDVPMEDAAKRMKTNRNALYKLLHDARLRLKRRLALEDLTPQDLLMAFEQK
;
A
#
# COMPACT_ATOMS: atom_id res chain seq x y z
N MET A 1 34.75 5.06 -20.89
CA MET A 1 34.02 3.81 -20.61
C MET A 1 33.20 4.08 -19.36
N THR A 2 32.02 4.68 -19.53
CA THR A 2 31.19 5.21 -18.44
C THR A 2 30.14 4.17 -18.09
N THR A 3 30.24 3.61 -16.88
CA THR A 3 29.26 2.66 -16.33
C THR A 3 27.90 3.34 -16.16
N TYR A 4 26.93 2.89 -16.95
CA TYR A 4 25.51 3.21 -16.79
C TYR A 4 25.00 2.63 -15.46
N ASN A 5 24.61 3.50 -14.53
CA ASN A 5 24.03 3.13 -13.23
C ASN A 5 22.49 3.30 -13.30
N PRO A 6 21.71 2.21 -13.41
CA PRO A 6 20.26 2.26 -13.64
C PRO A 6 19.41 2.67 -12.42
N ARG A 7 20.03 3.27 -11.37
CA ARG A 7 19.36 3.72 -10.15
C ARG A 7 19.55 5.20 -9.85
N ALA A 8 19.64 6.05 -10.87
CA ALA A 8 19.58 7.49 -10.65
C ALA A 8 18.23 7.85 -9.99
N PRO A 9 18.21 8.50 -8.81
CA PRO A 9 16.98 8.90 -8.16
C PRO A 9 16.27 9.97 -8.98
N ARG A 10 14.93 9.95 -9.03
CA ARG A 10 14.10 10.89 -9.81
C ARG A 10 14.28 12.38 -9.42
N SER A 11 15.02 12.68 -8.36
CA SER A 11 15.40 14.03 -7.91
C SER A 11 16.91 14.32 -8.01
N GLY A 12 17.71 13.42 -8.59
CA GLY A 12 19.18 13.52 -8.63
C GLY A 12 19.90 13.38 -7.27
N ARG A 13 19.21 13.56 -6.14
CA ARG A 13 19.78 13.46 -4.78
C ARG A 13 20.03 12.02 -4.33
N THR A 14 21.23 11.75 -3.86
CA THR A 14 21.58 10.50 -3.15
C THR A 14 20.90 10.43 -1.79
N ASN A 15 20.88 9.25 -1.18
CA ASN A 15 20.37 9.06 0.18
C ASN A 15 21.06 9.98 1.20
N GLU A 16 22.38 10.14 1.09
CA GLU A 16 23.18 10.99 1.98
C GLU A 16 22.83 12.46 1.78
N ALA A 17 22.68 12.91 0.53
CA ALA A 17 22.26 14.29 0.23
C ALA A 17 20.89 14.60 0.86
N TRP A 18 19.93 13.68 0.76
CA TRP A 18 18.62 13.84 1.42
C TRP A 18 18.72 14.07 2.93
N ILE A 19 19.54 13.26 3.61
CA ILE A 19 19.68 13.34 5.07
C ILE A 19 20.39 14.63 5.47
N THR A 20 21.44 15.01 4.73
CA THR A 20 22.20 16.25 5.00
C THR A 20 21.33 17.47 4.77
N ASP A 21 20.69 17.59 3.61
CA ASP A 21 19.87 18.75 3.24
C ASP A 21 18.67 18.92 4.18
N LEU A 22 18.01 17.83 4.60
CA LEU A 22 16.87 17.89 5.51
C LEU A 22 17.26 18.24 6.97
N ARG A 23 18.53 18.03 7.35
CA ARG A 23 19.09 18.41 8.65
C ARG A 23 19.65 19.83 8.68
N ASP A 24 19.94 20.39 7.50
CA ASP A 24 20.45 21.75 7.36
C ASP A 24 19.38 22.78 7.83
N THR A 25 19.80 24.02 8.06
CA THR A 25 18.91 25.13 8.37
C THR A 25 19.13 26.22 7.33
N GLY A 26 18.26 26.30 6.33
CA GLY A 26 18.35 27.30 5.26
C GLY A 26 17.77 26.82 3.93
N GLU A 27 18.23 27.42 2.83
CA GLU A 27 17.72 27.20 1.47
C GLU A 27 17.81 25.73 1.02
N ASN A 28 18.85 24.99 1.43
CA ASN A 28 18.99 23.56 1.10
C ASN A 28 17.85 22.73 1.69
N ARG A 29 17.44 23.02 2.93
CA ARG A 29 16.34 22.33 3.60
C ARG A 29 15.01 22.65 2.92
N GLU A 30 14.78 23.91 2.56
CA GLU A 30 13.57 24.30 1.83
C GLU A 30 13.49 23.64 0.46
N ALA A 31 14.59 23.61 -0.29
CA ALA A 31 14.67 22.92 -1.58
C ALA A 31 14.39 21.42 -1.42
N ALA A 32 15.02 20.76 -0.44
CA ALA A 32 14.76 19.35 -0.17
C ALA A 32 13.30 19.09 0.22
N LEU A 33 12.70 19.92 1.08
CA LEU A 33 11.28 19.78 1.45
C LEU A 33 10.34 19.95 0.25
N ASN A 34 10.63 20.89 -0.66
CA ASN A 34 9.87 21.10 -1.88
C ASN A 34 9.97 19.91 -2.83
N ASP A 35 11.19 19.39 -3.04
CA ASP A 35 11.38 18.20 -3.87
C ASP A 35 10.70 16.98 -3.27
N LEU A 36 10.72 16.83 -1.95
CA LEU A 36 10.05 15.73 -1.27
C LEU A 36 8.53 15.83 -1.38
N ARG A 37 7.98 17.06 -1.26
CA ARG A 37 6.56 17.35 -1.49
C ARG A 37 6.14 16.91 -2.89
N GLU A 38 6.89 17.31 -3.93
CA GLU A 38 6.57 16.91 -5.31
C GLU A 38 6.59 15.39 -5.49
N ILE A 39 7.61 14.72 -4.92
CA ILE A 39 7.75 13.27 -4.98
C ILE A 39 6.54 12.57 -4.37
N ILE A 40 6.06 13.04 -3.22
CA ILE A 40 4.87 12.49 -2.55
C ILE A 40 3.62 12.74 -3.40
N GLN A 41 3.39 13.98 -3.82
CA GLN A 41 2.20 14.36 -4.58
C GLN A 41 2.10 13.65 -5.93
N LYS A 42 3.23 13.41 -6.61
CA LYS A 42 3.28 12.65 -7.88
C LYS A 42 3.02 11.14 -7.66
N GLY A 43 3.37 10.61 -6.49
CA GLY A 43 3.23 9.18 -6.18
C GLY A 43 1.85 8.76 -5.67
N LEU A 44 1.17 9.64 -4.93
CA LEU A 44 -0.11 9.34 -4.29
C LEU A 44 -1.25 8.99 -5.27
N PRO A 45 -1.43 9.64 -6.44
CA PRO A 45 -2.49 9.26 -7.38
C PRO A 45 -2.43 7.80 -7.81
N TYR A 46 -1.23 7.33 -8.17
CA TYR A 46 -1.04 5.93 -8.55
C TYR A 46 -1.29 4.99 -7.37
N ALA A 47 -0.76 5.34 -6.20
CA ALA A 47 -0.87 4.52 -5.01
C ALA A 47 -2.28 4.46 -4.42
N LEU A 48 -3.11 5.49 -4.66
CA LEU A 48 -4.46 5.58 -4.10
C LEU A 48 -5.57 5.28 -5.12
N SER A 49 -5.23 5.11 -6.39
CA SER A 49 -6.18 4.88 -7.50
C SER A 49 -7.26 3.81 -7.22
N ARG A 50 -6.93 2.78 -6.42
CA ARG A 50 -7.87 1.74 -6.00
C ARG A 50 -8.94 2.22 -5.01
N TRP A 51 -8.62 3.22 -4.19
CA TRP A 51 -9.47 3.69 -3.09
C TRP A 51 -10.16 5.01 -3.38
N LEU A 52 -9.50 5.88 -4.15
CA LEU A 52 -10.01 7.20 -4.48
C LEU A 52 -9.50 7.59 -5.86
N SER A 53 -10.42 7.92 -6.77
CA SER A 53 -10.05 8.44 -8.09
C SER A 53 -9.37 9.80 -7.95
N SER A 54 -8.43 10.11 -8.84
CA SER A 54 -7.82 11.45 -8.90
C SER A 54 -8.82 12.56 -9.22
N ASP A 55 -9.97 12.20 -9.81
CA ASP A 55 -11.04 13.14 -10.16
C ASP A 55 -12.02 13.39 -9.00
N ASP A 56 -11.88 12.66 -7.90
CA ASP A 56 -12.75 12.84 -6.73
C ASP A 56 -12.44 14.19 -6.03
N PRO A 57 -13.46 15.00 -5.69
CA PRO A 57 -13.25 16.28 -4.99
C PRO A 57 -12.46 16.17 -3.68
N LEU A 58 -12.51 15.01 -3.01
CA LEU A 58 -11.77 14.74 -1.77
C LEU A 58 -10.31 14.38 -2.00
N PHE A 59 -9.91 14.09 -3.24
CA PHE A 59 -8.57 13.61 -3.58
C PHE A 59 -7.51 14.67 -3.31
N GLN A 60 -7.68 15.88 -3.85
CA GLN A 60 -6.70 16.95 -3.72
C GLN A 60 -6.51 17.39 -2.24
N PRO A 61 -7.58 17.63 -1.45
CA PRO A 61 -7.42 17.92 -0.02
C PRO A 61 -6.73 16.80 0.75
N LEU A 62 -7.03 15.52 0.43
CA LEU A 62 -6.36 14.38 1.04
C LEU A 62 -4.86 14.36 0.70
N VAL A 63 -4.50 14.57 -0.56
CA VAL A 63 -3.10 14.59 -0.99
C VAL A 63 -2.33 15.68 -0.25
N GLU A 64 -2.90 16.87 -0.08
CA GLU A 64 -2.27 17.96 0.66
C GLU A 64 -2.07 17.61 2.14
N GLU A 65 -3.12 17.10 2.81
CA GLU A 65 -3.09 16.67 4.21
C GLU A 65 -2.04 15.58 4.43
N VAL A 66 -2.06 14.53 3.61
CA VAL A 66 -1.09 13.43 3.67
C VAL A 66 0.32 13.93 3.44
N THR A 67 0.52 14.84 2.49
CA THR A 67 1.85 15.36 2.19
C THR A 67 2.42 16.12 3.38
N GLN A 68 1.63 16.99 4.01
CA GLN A 68 2.07 17.75 5.20
C GLN A 68 2.44 16.80 6.35
N GLU A 69 1.55 15.87 6.70
CA GLU A 69 1.80 14.89 7.76
C GLU A 69 3.02 14.01 7.46
N THR A 70 3.22 13.63 6.19
CA THR A 70 4.39 12.85 5.77
C THR A 70 5.68 13.62 6.00
N LEU A 71 5.74 14.90 5.60
CA LEU A 71 6.93 15.73 5.79
C LEU A 71 7.28 15.86 7.28
N LEU A 72 6.29 16.08 8.15
CA LEU A 72 6.49 16.13 9.60
C LEU A 72 7.06 14.81 10.13
N ARG A 73 6.44 13.66 9.78
CA ARG A 73 6.93 12.35 10.23
C ARG A 73 8.31 12.01 9.70
N VAL A 74 8.63 12.40 8.47
CA VAL A 74 9.96 12.19 7.89
C VAL A 74 11.00 12.97 8.67
N LEU A 75 10.73 14.24 9.01
CA LEU A 75 11.65 15.06 9.81
C LEU A 75 11.85 14.46 11.20
N ASP A 76 10.78 14.02 11.87
CA ASP A 76 10.85 13.39 13.19
C ASP A 76 11.62 12.07 13.18
N GLN A 77 11.46 11.29 12.11
CA GLN A 77 12.02 9.94 12.00
C GLN A 77 13.30 9.90 11.15
N LEU A 78 13.86 11.05 10.78
CA LEU A 78 14.98 11.12 9.84
C LEU A 78 16.19 10.32 10.34
N GLY A 79 16.43 10.31 11.66
CA GLY A 79 17.50 9.52 12.29
C GLY A 79 17.28 8.00 12.28
N THR A 80 16.09 7.51 11.95
CA THR A 80 15.76 6.07 11.90
C THR A 80 16.00 5.44 10.53
N PHE A 81 16.35 6.25 9.52
CA PHE A 81 16.61 5.75 8.18
C PHE A 81 17.98 5.07 8.09
N GLU A 82 17.97 3.75 7.87
CA GLU A 82 19.17 2.89 7.88
C GLU A 82 19.84 2.73 6.50
N GLY A 83 19.38 3.42 5.46
CA GLY A 83 19.99 3.33 4.12
C GLY A 83 19.78 2.01 3.36
N ARG A 84 18.98 1.07 3.89
CA ARG A 84 18.69 -0.24 3.26
C ARG A 84 17.84 -0.16 1.97
N SER A 85 17.32 1.02 1.64
CA SER A 85 16.59 1.31 0.40
C SER A 85 16.91 2.73 -0.08
N LEU A 86 16.36 3.14 -1.22
CA LEU A 86 16.31 4.57 -1.54
C LEU A 86 15.51 5.31 -0.47
N PHE A 87 15.94 6.53 -0.14
CA PHE A 87 15.26 7.42 0.80
C PHE A 87 13.81 7.68 0.37
N THR A 88 13.60 7.97 -0.91
CA THR A 88 12.29 8.23 -1.50
C THR A 88 11.32 7.04 -1.39
N THR A 89 11.84 5.81 -1.43
CA THR A 89 11.04 4.59 -1.19
C THR A 89 10.59 4.49 0.27
N TRP A 90 11.47 4.84 1.22
CA TRP A 90 11.13 4.87 2.64
C TRP A 90 10.05 5.93 2.92
N VAL A 91 10.18 7.13 2.34
CA VAL A 91 9.18 8.20 2.46
C VAL A 91 7.84 7.81 1.82
N HIS A 92 7.84 7.19 0.64
CA HIS A 92 6.61 6.71 0.00
C HIS A 92 5.83 5.73 0.89
N LYS A 93 6.53 4.83 1.59
CA LYS A 93 5.88 3.90 2.53
C LYS A 93 5.20 4.64 3.69
N ILE A 94 5.81 5.70 4.20
CA ILE A 94 5.22 6.55 5.24
C ILE A 94 3.98 7.26 4.68
N ALA A 95 4.09 7.88 3.51
CA ALA A 95 3.00 8.61 2.85
C ALA A 95 1.78 7.72 2.57
N ILE A 96 1.99 6.55 1.97
CA ILE A 96 0.92 5.59 1.66
C ILE A 96 0.24 5.13 2.95
N ARG A 97 1.02 4.86 4.01
CA ARG A 97 0.46 4.43 5.29
C ARG A 97 -0.42 5.52 5.91
N ILE A 98 -0.02 6.78 5.82
CA ILE A 98 -0.82 7.93 6.28
C ILE A 98 -2.09 8.04 5.43
N ALA A 99 -1.96 8.06 4.10
CA ALA A 99 -3.09 8.18 3.18
C ALA A 99 -4.17 7.12 3.39
N LEU A 100 -3.77 5.85 3.49
CA LEU A 100 -4.70 4.75 3.77
C LEU A 100 -5.32 4.83 5.16
N THR A 101 -4.65 5.47 6.13
CA THR A 101 -5.22 5.70 7.46
C THR A 101 -6.28 6.80 7.38
N GLU A 102 -6.02 7.90 6.67
CA GLU A 102 -6.97 9.00 6.52
C GLU A 102 -8.18 8.64 5.66
N LEU A 103 -7.98 7.90 4.56
CA LEU A 103 -9.08 7.35 3.75
C LEU A 103 -10.00 6.46 4.58
N ARG A 104 -9.43 5.58 5.40
CA ARG A 104 -10.22 4.76 6.34
C ARG A 104 -10.94 5.64 7.36
N ARG A 105 -10.29 6.62 7.97
CA ARG A 105 -10.95 7.53 8.92
C ARG A 105 -12.11 8.29 8.29
N LYS A 106 -11.97 8.78 7.05
CA LYS A 106 -13.03 9.48 6.32
C LYS A 106 -14.21 8.53 6.03
N ARG A 107 -13.94 7.38 5.42
CA ARG A 107 -14.97 6.36 5.13
C ARG A 107 -15.76 5.89 6.36
N TRP A 108 -15.10 5.79 7.51
CA TRP A 108 -15.76 5.34 8.75
C TRP A 108 -16.46 6.46 9.52
N ARG A 109 -16.10 7.73 9.29
CA ARG A 109 -16.88 8.88 9.79
C ARG A 109 -18.18 9.05 9.02
N ASP A 110 -18.11 8.89 7.70
CA ASP A 110 -19.30 8.98 6.84
C ASP A 110 -20.24 7.78 7.07
N ALA A 111 -19.70 6.57 7.28
CA ALA A 111 -20.46 5.40 7.70
C ALA A 111 -21.01 5.44 9.15
N SER A 112 -20.71 6.50 9.91
CA SER A 112 -21.33 6.75 11.22
C SER A 112 -22.49 7.77 11.14
N LEU A 113 -22.63 8.47 10.02
CA LEU A 113 -23.71 9.43 9.75
C LEU A 113 -24.83 8.82 8.91
N ASP A 114 -24.51 7.88 8.03
CA ASP A 114 -25.49 7.01 7.37
C ASP A 114 -25.48 5.63 8.03
N GLU A 115 -26.68 5.11 8.27
CA GLU A 115 -26.96 3.88 9.00
C GLU A 115 -26.16 2.65 8.59
N LEU A 116 -26.13 1.72 9.56
CA LEU A 116 -26.12 0.27 9.35
C LEU A 116 -27.29 -0.15 8.43
N THR A 117 -27.20 0.11 7.12
CA THR A 117 -28.08 -0.51 6.13
C THR A 117 -27.30 -0.78 4.84
N GLU A 118 -27.18 -2.07 4.56
CA GLU A 118 -27.14 -2.67 3.23
C GLU A 118 -26.17 -2.06 2.22
N ASN A 119 -24.97 -2.66 2.15
CA ASN A 119 -24.27 -2.85 0.88
C ASN A 119 -23.37 -4.09 0.98
N GLU A 120 -24.01 -5.25 1.13
CA GLU A 120 -23.41 -6.53 0.72
C GLU A 120 -23.46 -6.72 -0.81
N ASP A 121 -24.03 -5.77 -1.57
CA ASP A 121 -24.24 -5.88 -3.02
C ASP A 121 -23.87 -4.61 -3.83
N ALA A 122 -22.99 -3.75 -3.32
CA ALA A 122 -22.41 -2.71 -4.18
C ALA A 122 -21.50 -3.41 -5.22
N PRO A 123 -21.82 -3.36 -6.53
CA PRO A 123 -20.90 -3.88 -7.53
C PRO A 123 -19.57 -3.11 -7.39
N PRO A 124 -18.42 -3.78 -7.53
CA PRO A 124 -17.13 -3.10 -7.52
C PRO A 124 -17.18 -1.97 -8.56
N PRO A 125 -16.58 -0.79 -8.28
CA PRO A 125 -16.52 0.29 -9.25
C PRO A 125 -16.05 -0.25 -10.60
N PRO A 126 -16.72 0.11 -11.71
CA PRO A 126 -16.45 -0.48 -13.01
C PRO A 126 -15.04 -0.08 -13.46
N GLY A 127 -14.10 -1.00 -13.25
CA GLY A 127 -12.70 -0.87 -13.64
C GLY A 127 -11.89 -2.15 -13.51
N LEU A 128 -12.52 -3.28 -13.16
CA LEU A 128 -11.86 -4.59 -13.03
C LEU A 128 -12.60 -5.74 -13.75
N LEU A 129 -13.67 -5.43 -14.48
CA LEU A 129 -14.38 -6.37 -15.36
C LEU A 129 -14.91 -5.62 -16.59
N ALA A 130 -14.01 -5.27 -17.50
CA ALA A 130 -14.28 -5.15 -18.94
C ALA A 130 -13.02 -4.62 -19.61
N ASP A 131 -12.07 -5.52 -19.88
CA ASP A 131 -11.35 -5.41 -21.14
C ASP A 131 -11.64 -6.69 -21.91
N SER A 132 -12.52 -6.58 -22.90
CA SER A 132 -12.83 -7.61 -23.89
C SER A 132 -11.66 -7.83 -24.87
N GLN A 133 -10.42 -7.82 -24.36
CA GLN A 133 -9.17 -7.96 -25.13
C GLN A 133 -8.10 -8.81 -24.41
N ALA A 134 -8.43 -9.51 -23.32
CA ALA A 134 -7.54 -10.56 -22.83
C ALA A 134 -7.55 -11.74 -23.83
N SER A 135 -6.39 -12.05 -24.41
CA SER A 135 -6.23 -13.26 -25.22
C SER A 135 -6.69 -14.51 -24.42
N PRO A 136 -7.24 -15.55 -25.05
CA PRO A 136 -7.66 -16.78 -24.35
C PRO A 136 -6.54 -17.40 -23.50
N GLU A 137 -5.29 -17.21 -23.91
CA GLU A 137 -4.07 -17.74 -23.28
C GLU A 137 -3.76 -17.02 -21.96
N THR A 138 -3.85 -15.68 -21.92
CA THR A 138 -3.64 -14.89 -20.69
C THR A 138 -4.75 -15.06 -19.64
N SER A 139 -5.96 -15.46 -20.06
CA SER A 139 -7.06 -15.78 -19.13
C SER A 139 -6.84 -17.11 -18.40
N ALA A 140 -6.30 -18.12 -19.09
CA ALA A 140 -6.01 -19.43 -18.52
C ALA A 140 -4.90 -19.38 -17.47
N GLU A 141 -3.80 -18.67 -17.77
CA GLU A 141 -2.67 -18.49 -16.84
C GLU A 141 -3.10 -17.79 -15.54
N ARG A 142 -3.99 -16.78 -15.64
CA ARG A 142 -4.57 -16.10 -14.47
C ARG A 142 -5.46 -17.00 -13.65
N ALA A 143 -6.31 -17.80 -14.31
CA ALA A 143 -7.19 -18.74 -13.63
C ALA A 143 -6.37 -19.78 -12.85
N ASP A 144 -5.33 -20.34 -13.47
CA ASP A 144 -4.43 -21.30 -12.83
C ASP A 144 -3.67 -20.67 -11.65
N MET A 145 -3.19 -19.44 -11.81
CA MET A 145 -2.54 -18.70 -10.72
C MET A 145 -3.50 -18.46 -9.54
N LEU A 146 -4.75 -18.06 -9.80
CA LEU A 146 -5.77 -17.87 -8.76
C LEU A 146 -6.10 -19.16 -8.02
N VAL A 147 -6.24 -20.28 -8.74
CA VAL A 147 -6.47 -21.59 -8.13
C VAL A 147 -5.31 -21.96 -7.21
N ARG A 148 -4.07 -21.73 -7.66
CA ARG A 148 -2.86 -22.03 -6.89
C ARG A 148 -2.75 -21.18 -5.62
N VAL A 149 -2.96 -19.86 -5.73
CA VAL A 149 -2.95 -18.94 -4.58
C VAL A 149 -4.05 -19.31 -3.59
N ARG A 150 -5.26 -19.61 -4.07
CA ARG A 150 -6.38 -20.02 -3.21
C ARG A 150 -6.06 -21.30 -2.45
N ARG A 151 -5.50 -22.30 -3.12
CA ARG A 151 -5.05 -23.55 -2.50
C ARG A 151 -4.04 -23.29 -1.39
N ILE A 152 -3.02 -22.46 -1.64
CA ILE A 152 -2.01 -22.10 -0.64
C ILE A 152 -2.64 -21.41 0.58
N LEU A 153 -3.57 -20.47 0.37
CA LEU A 153 -4.30 -19.80 1.45
C LEU A 153 -5.15 -20.78 2.27
N ASP A 154 -5.75 -21.77 1.62
CA ASP A 154 -6.60 -22.77 2.28
C ASP A 154 -5.78 -23.78 3.10
N GLU A 155 -4.62 -24.22 2.59
CA GLU A 155 -3.72 -25.17 3.24
C GLU A 155 -2.90 -24.56 4.39
N GLU A 156 -2.36 -23.35 4.22
CA GLU A 156 -1.38 -22.79 5.16
C GLU A 156 -2.01 -22.03 6.32
N LEU A 157 -3.22 -21.51 6.12
CA LEU A 157 -3.86 -20.62 7.06
C LEU A 157 -5.01 -21.30 7.79
N THR A 158 -5.19 -20.90 9.04
CA THR A 158 -6.44 -21.19 9.77
C THR A 158 -7.57 -20.30 9.27
N SER A 159 -8.82 -20.68 9.56
CA SER A 159 -10.00 -19.86 9.25
C SER A 159 -9.88 -18.43 9.80
N LYS A 160 -9.43 -18.29 11.06
CA LYS A 160 -9.21 -16.98 11.67
C LYS A 160 -8.11 -16.17 10.99
N GLN A 161 -7.04 -16.81 10.50
CA GLN A 161 -5.98 -16.12 9.75
C GLN A 161 -6.45 -15.64 8.39
N ARG A 162 -7.23 -16.46 7.67
CA ARG A 162 -7.88 -16.02 6.42
C ARG A 162 -8.84 -14.87 6.67
N GLU A 163 -9.69 -14.97 7.68
CA GLU A 163 -10.63 -13.92 8.06
C GLU A 163 -9.90 -12.61 8.37
N ALA A 164 -8.81 -12.64 9.16
CA ALA A 164 -8.01 -11.46 9.45
C ALA A 164 -7.37 -10.84 8.18
N LEU A 165 -6.88 -11.67 7.25
CA LEU A 165 -6.33 -11.19 5.98
C LEU A 165 -7.41 -10.56 5.09
N VAL A 166 -8.61 -11.14 5.04
CA VAL A 166 -9.73 -10.58 4.28
C VAL A 166 -10.16 -9.25 4.87
N LEU A 167 -10.44 -9.20 6.18
CA LEU A 167 -10.87 -7.98 6.87
C LEU A 167 -9.86 -6.84 6.69
N LEU A 168 -8.57 -7.12 6.87
CA LEU A 168 -7.54 -6.07 6.93
C LEU A 168 -6.87 -5.79 5.58
N GLY A 169 -6.78 -6.78 4.70
CA GLY A 169 -6.04 -6.71 3.44
C GLY A 169 -6.92 -6.57 2.21
N LEU A 170 -8.17 -7.02 2.26
CA LEU A 170 -9.11 -6.92 1.13
C LEU A 170 -10.23 -5.91 1.38
N GLN A 171 -10.78 -5.90 2.60
CA GLN A 171 -11.90 -5.04 3.00
C GLN A 171 -11.46 -3.75 3.71
N ASP A 172 -10.15 -3.58 3.94
CA ASP A 172 -9.56 -2.40 4.59
C ASP A 172 -10.21 -1.99 5.92
N VAL A 173 -10.76 -2.95 6.66
CA VAL A 173 -11.32 -2.73 7.99
C VAL A 173 -10.22 -2.21 8.92
N PRO A 174 -10.45 -1.17 9.75
CA PRO A 174 -9.50 -0.71 10.74
C PRO A 174 -9.14 -1.84 11.70
N MET A 175 -7.87 -1.87 12.12
CA MET A 175 -7.33 -2.92 12.99
C MET A 175 -8.16 -3.10 14.27
N GLU A 176 -8.71 -2.02 14.82
CA GLU A 176 -9.50 -2.03 16.05
C GLU A 176 -10.89 -2.61 15.84
N ASP A 177 -11.55 -2.27 14.73
CA ASP A 177 -12.87 -2.80 14.41
C ASP A 177 -12.80 -4.23 13.93
N ALA A 178 -11.75 -4.60 13.21
CA ALA A 178 -11.44 -5.99 12.89
C ALA A 178 -11.21 -6.81 14.18
N ALA A 179 -10.50 -6.26 15.17
CA ALA A 179 -10.31 -6.93 16.45
C ALA A 179 -11.64 -7.14 17.19
N LYS A 180 -12.52 -6.13 17.20
CA LYS A 180 -13.89 -6.25 17.77
C LYS A 180 -14.72 -7.31 17.04
N ARG A 181 -14.78 -7.26 15.70
CA ARG A 181 -15.52 -8.24 14.85
C ARG A 181 -15.05 -9.67 15.10
N MET A 182 -13.74 -9.86 15.17
CA MET A 182 -13.10 -11.15 15.44
C MET A 182 -13.10 -11.55 16.93
N LYS A 183 -13.74 -10.75 17.80
CA LYS A 183 -13.80 -10.96 19.26
C LYS A 183 -12.41 -11.22 19.87
N THR A 184 -11.45 -10.37 19.50
CA THR A 184 -10.05 -10.43 19.93
C THR A 184 -9.53 -9.02 20.26
N ASN A 185 -8.25 -8.89 20.56
CA ASN A 185 -7.60 -7.58 20.75
C ASN A 185 -6.56 -7.30 19.66
N ARG A 186 -6.15 -6.04 19.55
CA ARG A 186 -5.21 -5.54 18.54
C ARG A 186 -3.88 -6.31 18.52
N ASN A 187 -3.33 -6.63 19.69
CA ASN A 187 -2.04 -7.31 19.81
C ASN A 187 -2.13 -8.77 19.35
N ALA A 188 -3.21 -9.46 19.73
CA ALA A 188 -3.50 -10.81 19.27
C ALA A 188 -3.74 -10.86 17.76
N LEU A 189 -4.51 -9.91 17.22
CA LEU A 189 -4.75 -9.80 15.78
C LEU A 189 -3.47 -9.48 14.99
N TYR A 190 -2.59 -8.64 15.55
CA TYR A 190 -1.28 -8.35 14.96
C TYR A 190 -0.41 -9.61 14.87
N LYS A 191 -0.29 -10.36 15.98
CA LYS A 191 0.46 -11.63 15.99
C LYS A 191 -0.12 -12.62 14.99
N LEU A 192 -1.45 -12.75 14.97
CA LEU A 192 -2.16 -13.66 14.08
C LEU A 192 -1.90 -13.36 12.59
N LEU A 193 -1.89 -12.07 12.21
CA LEU A 193 -1.49 -11.64 10.87
C LEU A 193 -0.02 -11.88 10.57
N HIS A 194 0.87 -11.60 11.53
CA HIS A 194 2.30 -11.82 11.36
C HIS A 194 2.60 -13.29 11.06
N ASP A 195 2.02 -14.19 11.86
CA ASP A 195 2.17 -15.64 11.70
C ASP A 195 1.60 -16.12 10.37
N ALA A 196 0.45 -15.57 9.94
CA ALA A 196 -0.14 -15.87 8.64
C ALA A 196 0.81 -15.47 7.49
N ARG A 197 1.36 -14.25 7.53
CA ARG A 197 2.30 -13.76 6.51
C ARG A 197 3.59 -14.59 6.46
N LEU A 198 4.10 -15.02 7.61
CA LEU A 198 5.32 -15.83 7.67
C LEU A 198 5.09 -17.22 7.04
N ARG A 199 3.94 -17.84 7.30
CA ARG A 199 3.54 -19.13 6.70
C ARG A 199 3.41 -19.01 5.19
N LEU A 200 2.66 -18.02 4.71
CA LEU A 200 2.51 -17.77 3.27
C LEU A 200 3.86 -17.48 2.60
N LYS A 201 4.71 -16.65 3.19
CA LYS A 201 6.03 -16.35 2.63
C LYS A 201 6.88 -17.61 2.48
N ARG A 202 6.87 -18.49 3.49
CA ARG A 202 7.60 -19.77 3.43
C ARG A 202 7.02 -20.68 2.34
N ARG A 203 5.69 -20.80 2.27
CA ARG A 203 5.05 -21.68 1.29
C ARG A 203 5.22 -21.21 -0.14
N LEU A 204 5.07 -19.91 -0.39
CA LEU A 204 5.30 -19.31 -1.71
C LEU A 204 6.74 -19.53 -2.18
N ALA A 205 7.72 -19.41 -1.28
CA ALA A 205 9.12 -19.68 -1.59
C ALA A 205 9.41 -21.16 -1.92
N LEU A 206 8.64 -22.11 -1.37
CA LEU A 206 8.76 -23.54 -1.69
C LEU A 206 8.13 -23.90 -3.03
N GLU A 207 7.20 -23.07 -3.53
CA GLU A 207 6.55 -23.26 -4.83
C GLU A 207 7.17 -22.38 -5.93
N ASP A 208 8.34 -21.80 -5.67
CA ASP A 208 9.05 -20.87 -6.56
C ASP A 208 8.19 -19.70 -7.06
N LEU A 209 7.17 -19.32 -6.27
CA LEU A 209 6.30 -18.19 -6.56
C LEU A 209 6.88 -16.93 -5.92
N THR A 210 7.39 -16.02 -6.75
CA THR A 210 7.82 -14.71 -6.25
C THR A 210 6.63 -13.75 -6.16
N PRO A 211 6.68 -12.74 -5.27
CA PRO A 211 5.70 -11.67 -5.27
C PRO A 211 5.60 -10.96 -6.63
N GLN A 212 6.70 -10.92 -7.41
CA GLN A 212 6.71 -10.32 -8.73
C GLN A 212 5.89 -11.16 -9.73
N ASP A 213 6.00 -12.50 -9.70
CA ASP A 213 5.24 -13.38 -10.59
C ASP A 213 3.74 -13.26 -10.34
N LEU A 214 3.36 -13.15 -9.06
CA LEU A 214 1.98 -12.90 -8.66
C LEU A 214 1.49 -11.55 -9.18
N LEU A 215 2.26 -10.47 -9.00
CA LEU A 215 1.87 -9.14 -9.50
C LEU A 215 1.77 -9.11 -11.02
N MET A 216 2.75 -9.68 -11.74
CA MET A 216 2.76 -9.73 -13.21
C MET A 216 1.54 -10.47 -13.77
N ALA A 217 1.11 -11.57 -13.14
CA ALA A 217 -0.08 -12.31 -13.55
C ALA A 217 -1.36 -11.45 -13.49
N PHE A 218 -1.44 -10.51 -12.54
CA PHE A 218 -2.60 -9.63 -12.35
C PHE A 218 -2.43 -8.21 -12.93
N GLU A 219 -1.21 -7.83 -13.34
CA GLU A 219 -0.88 -6.52 -13.93
C GLU A 219 -0.93 -6.50 -15.47
N GLN A 220 -0.95 -7.67 -16.13
CA GLN A 220 -1.13 -7.71 -17.58
C GLN A 220 -2.49 -7.11 -17.95
N LYS A 221 -2.48 -5.90 -18.48
CA LYS A 221 -3.57 -5.32 -19.26
C LYS A 221 -3.52 -5.90 -20.67
#